data_AF-I7C6K4-F1
#
_entry.id   AF-I7C6K4-F1
#
_cell.length_a   1.000
_cell.length_b   1.000
_cell.length_c   1.000
_cell.angle_alpha   90.00
_cell.angle_beta   90.00
_cell.angle_gamma   90.00
#
_symmetry.space_group_name_H-M   'P 1'
#
loop_
_entity.id
_entity.type
_entity.pdbx_description
1 polymer ?
#
loop_
_entity_poly.entity_id
_entity_poly.type
_entity_poly.pdbx_seq_one_letter_code
_entity_poly.pdbx_strand_id
1 'polypeptide(L)'
;MRSEDINNEIFLEEFIKYKHELTSKSIKEGIGRELTQKELNFDNALELSMLYKNEFSKTNVEEIKEFIKENLVEISNNKFKAIAHKILGIRLEVDIDINDLSDKVLNNYDKLTDLSIRFLEEMGCNCGRGIKLNSERLKDLGGELMCDYMLHTKQGFNVEQLMNKHIYHILIELGDNYSNMDANFKDMDDLRFEDGKVILPKKAMLTQPGKQVDISDGYGGGYELTALLKDKKFVAELEQRFKNYTNSNVMRLKREFDMELGKEPSKKPVIKKLTDV
;
A
#
# COMPACT_ATOMS: atom_id res chain seq x y z
N MET A 1 -10.90 -40.27 16.49
CA MET A 1 -11.14 -38.84 16.17
C MET A 1 -9.98 -38.36 15.33
N ARG A 2 -10.25 -37.82 14.15
CA ARG A 2 -9.24 -37.16 13.31
C ARG A 2 -8.96 -35.81 13.97
N SER A 3 -7.69 -35.48 14.22
CA SER A 3 -7.31 -34.15 14.71
C SER A 3 -7.54 -33.18 13.55
N GLU A 4 -8.64 -32.44 13.62
CA GLU A 4 -8.87 -31.31 12.73
C GLU A 4 -7.82 -30.24 13.06
N ASP A 5 -7.22 -29.71 12.00
CA ASP A 5 -6.19 -28.67 12.03
C ASP A 5 -6.60 -27.54 12.99
N ILE A 6 -5.66 -26.98 13.75
CA ILE A 6 -5.90 -25.69 14.39
C ILE A 6 -6.31 -24.75 13.27
N ASN A 7 -7.52 -24.18 13.33
CA ASN A 7 -8.04 -23.37 12.24
C ASN A 7 -7.09 -22.18 12.04
N ASN A 8 -6.39 -22.15 10.90
CA ASN A 8 -5.49 -21.07 10.50
C ASN A 8 -6.15 -19.69 10.64
N GLU A 9 -7.48 -19.61 10.46
CA GLU A 9 -8.24 -18.37 10.63
C GLU A 9 -8.15 -17.81 12.06
N ILE A 10 -8.26 -18.65 13.09
CA ILE A 10 -8.20 -18.20 14.49
C ILE A 10 -6.80 -17.69 14.83
N PHE A 11 -5.77 -18.40 14.37
CA PHE A 11 -4.38 -17.97 14.54
C PHE A 11 -4.12 -16.62 13.85
N LEU A 12 -4.63 -16.47 12.62
CA LEU A 12 -4.54 -15.23 11.86
C LEU A 12 -5.21 -14.07 12.59
N GLU A 13 -6.39 -14.27 13.15
CA GLU A 13 -7.14 -13.24 13.88
C GLU A 13 -6.39 -12.76 15.13
N GLU A 14 -5.84 -13.69 15.93
CA GLU A 14 -5.06 -13.35 17.12
C GLU A 14 -3.76 -12.63 16.77
N PHE A 15 -3.06 -13.05 15.71
CA PHE A 15 -1.87 -12.35 15.23
C PHE A 15 -2.19 -10.93 14.73
N ILE A 16 -3.27 -10.78 13.94
CA ILE A 16 -3.77 -9.48 13.46
C ILE A 16 -4.04 -8.56 14.65
N LYS A 17 -4.71 -9.07 15.68
CA LYS A 17 -5.06 -8.31 16.86
C LYS A 17 -3.80 -7.87 17.62
N TYR A 18 -2.87 -8.79 17.88
CA TYR A 18 -1.60 -8.48 18.53
C TYR A 18 -0.81 -7.40 17.76
N LYS A 19 -0.66 -7.56 16.44
CA LYS A 19 0.04 -6.56 15.63
C LYS A 19 -0.70 -5.24 15.54
N HIS A 20 -2.02 -5.27 15.45
CA HIS A 20 -2.83 -4.07 15.52
C HIS A 20 -2.58 -3.30 16.82
N GLU A 21 -2.57 -3.97 17.97
CA GLU A 21 -2.30 -3.36 19.27
C GLU A 21 -0.89 -2.75 19.34
N LEU A 22 0.14 -3.46 18.86
CA LEU A 22 1.51 -2.95 18.82
C LEU A 22 1.67 -1.72 17.92
N THR A 23 1.17 -1.79 16.67
CA THR A 23 1.23 -0.67 15.73
C THR A 23 0.46 0.53 16.26
N SER A 24 -0.76 0.31 16.75
CA SER A 24 -1.60 1.36 17.34
C SER A 24 -0.91 2.03 18.53
N LYS A 25 -0.27 1.25 19.41
CA LYS A 25 0.48 1.78 20.56
C LYS A 25 1.68 2.61 20.11
N SER A 26 2.49 2.09 19.18
CA SER A 26 3.66 2.78 18.67
C SER A 26 3.31 4.14 18.04
N ILE A 27 2.25 4.20 17.23
CA ILE A 27 1.79 5.44 16.61
C ILE A 27 1.24 6.41 17.67
N LYS A 28 0.43 5.92 18.62
CA LYS A 28 -0.09 6.75 19.72
C LYS A 28 1.02 7.30 20.62
N GLU A 29 2.09 6.56 20.86
CA GLU A 29 3.25 7.04 21.64
C GLU A 29 4.10 8.05 20.85
N GLY A 30 4.28 7.83 19.55
CA GLY A 30 5.01 8.76 18.66
C GLY A 30 4.29 10.09 18.44
N ILE A 31 2.96 10.06 18.27
CA ILE A 31 2.14 11.23 17.89
C ILE A 31 1.32 11.78 19.08
N GLY A 32 1.23 11.04 20.19
CA GLY A 32 0.37 11.39 21.33
C GLY A 32 0.65 12.76 21.97
N ARG A 33 1.84 13.33 21.76
CA ARG A 33 2.16 14.70 22.18
C ARG A 33 1.57 15.78 21.26
N GLU A 34 1.31 15.48 20.00
CA GLU A 34 0.82 16.43 18.99
C GLU A 34 -0.70 16.35 18.77
N LEU A 35 -1.30 15.16 18.94
CA LEU A 35 -2.75 14.96 18.83
C LEU A 35 -3.55 15.49 20.02
N THR A 36 -2.94 15.59 21.21
CA THR A 36 -3.60 16.13 22.41
C THR A 36 -3.94 17.62 22.31
N GLN A 37 -3.42 18.34 21.30
CA GLN A 37 -3.71 19.76 21.05
C GLN A 37 -4.62 20.01 19.83
N LYS A 38 -4.92 19.00 19.00
CA LYS A 38 -5.74 19.16 17.78
C LYS A 38 -6.85 18.11 17.76
N GLU A 39 -8.10 18.56 17.60
CA GLU A 39 -9.21 17.66 17.29
C GLU A 39 -8.87 16.83 16.04
N LEU A 40 -9.15 15.52 16.08
CA LEU A 40 -9.02 14.61 14.94
C LEU A 40 -10.01 15.04 13.83
N ASN A 41 -9.51 15.80 12.87
CA ASN A 41 -10.21 16.14 11.64
C ASN A 41 -9.87 15.14 10.52
N PHE A 42 -10.54 15.25 9.38
CA PHE A 42 -10.37 14.31 8.26
C PHE A 42 -8.93 14.28 7.72
N ASP A 43 -8.30 15.45 7.57
CA ASP A 43 -6.94 15.58 7.04
C ASP A 43 -5.94 14.80 7.92
N ASN A 44 -5.96 15.02 9.24
CA ASN A 44 -5.09 14.30 10.17
C ASN A 44 -5.45 12.81 10.28
N ALA A 45 -6.73 12.44 10.13
CA ALA A 45 -7.17 11.05 10.16
C ALA A 45 -6.69 10.27 8.93
N LEU A 46 -6.71 10.88 7.75
CA LEU A 46 -6.19 10.27 6.54
C LEU A 46 -4.70 9.97 6.65
N GLU A 47 -3.95 10.93 7.15
CA GLU A 47 -2.51 10.82 7.37
C GLU A 47 -2.16 9.72 8.39
N LEU A 48 -2.90 9.64 9.49
CA LEU A 48 -2.79 8.56 10.46
C LEU A 48 -3.13 7.19 9.87
N SER A 49 -4.13 7.10 8.97
CA SER A 49 -4.42 5.87 8.23
C SER A 49 -3.23 5.44 7.36
N MET A 50 -2.60 6.39 6.66
CA MET A 50 -1.45 6.12 5.79
C MET A 50 -0.24 5.67 6.58
N LEU A 51 0.08 6.36 7.68
CA LEU A 51 1.15 5.97 8.58
C LEU A 51 0.91 4.58 9.16
N TYR A 52 -0.32 4.29 9.59
CA TYR A 52 -0.72 2.98 10.09
C TYR A 52 -0.43 1.88 9.07
N LYS A 53 -0.88 2.06 7.82
CA LYS A 53 -0.64 1.09 6.75
C LYS A 53 0.85 0.88 6.49
N ASN A 54 1.64 1.96 6.45
CA ASN A 54 3.08 1.88 6.25
C ASN A 54 3.76 1.08 7.36
N GLU A 55 3.56 1.47 8.62
CA GLU A 55 4.20 0.81 9.76
C GLU A 55 3.74 -0.64 9.92
N PHE A 56 2.44 -0.94 9.76
CA PHE A 56 1.95 -2.32 9.77
C PHE A 56 2.56 -3.14 8.63
N SER A 57 2.72 -2.55 7.43
CA SER A 57 3.31 -3.28 6.30
C SER A 57 4.75 -3.71 6.54
N LYS A 58 5.50 -3.01 7.41
CA LYS A 58 6.90 -3.34 7.73
C LYS A 58 7.06 -4.61 8.55
N THR A 59 5.96 -5.14 9.11
CA THR A 59 5.99 -6.41 9.84
C THR A 59 6.65 -7.50 8.99
N ASN A 60 7.69 -8.09 9.55
CA ASN A 60 8.48 -9.12 8.88
C ASN A 60 8.23 -10.52 9.48
N VAL A 61 8.84 -11.53 8.87
CA VAL A 61 8.71 -12.92 9.31
C VAL A 61 9.31 -13.17 10.70
N GLU A 62 10.34 -12.41 11.11
CA GLU A 62 10.92 -12.55 12.45
C GLU A 62 9.96 -12.07 13.53
N GLU A 63 9.22 -11.01 13.27
CA GLU A 63 8.15 -10.52 14.15
C GLU A 63 6.97 -11.52 14.30
N ILE A 64 6.69 -12.32 13.27
CA ILE A 64 5.73 -13.44 13.36
C ILE A 64 6.31 -14.55 14.25
N LYS A 65 7.60 -14.87 14.09
CA LYS A 65 8.30 -15.86 14.92
C LYS A 65 8.40 -15.44 16.38
N GLU A 66 8.57 -14.15 16.66
CA GLU A 66 8.54 -13.59 18.01
C GLU A 66 7.16 -13.77 18.66
N PHE A 67 6.09 -13.41 17.95
CA PHE A 67 4.72 -13.65 18.43
C PHE A 67 4.48 -15.14 18.76
N ILE A 68 4.93 -16.04 17.88
CA ILE A 68 4.85 -17.50 18.06
C ILE A 68 5.61 -17.94 19.32
N LYS A 69 6.82 -17.42 19.56
CA LYS A 69 7.64 -17.74 20.74
C LYS A 69 7.05 -17.20 22.04
N GLU A 70 6.57 -15.95 22.03
CA GLU A 70 5.95 -15.30 23.19
C GLU A 70 4.64 -15.99 23.61
N ASN A 71 3.93 -16.60 22.65
CA ASN A 71 2.68 -17.33 22.88
C ASN A 71 2.86 -18.87 22.96
N LEU A 72 4.09 -19.37 23.11
CA LEU A 72 4.45 -20.78 23.35
C LEU A 72 4.10 -21.78 22.22
N VAL A 73 4.38 -21.40 20.97
CA VAL A 73 4.21 -22.24 19.76
C VAL A 73 5.60 -22.54 19.10
N GLU A 74 5.91 -23.78 18.73
CA GLU A 74 7.07 -24.20 17.89
C GLU A 74 6.56 -24.74 16.51
N ILE A 75 7.43 -25.00 15.51
CA ILE A 75 7.04 -25.45 14.16
C ILE A 75 7.73 -26.80 13.84
N SER A 76 6.98 -27.85 13.43
CA SER A 76 7.55 -29.18 13.16
C SER A 76 6.69 -30.10 12.28
N ASN A 77 7.36 -31.04 11.61
CA ASN A 77 6.80 -31.90 10.57
C ASN A 77 6.34 -33.30 11.06
N ASN A 78 6.24 -33.58 12.37
CA ASN A 78 5.96 -34.94 12.88
C ASN A 78 4.72 -35.05 13.80
N LYS A 79 3.70 -35.75 13.29
CA LYS A 79 2.31 -35.81 13.79
C LYS A 79 2.09 -36.57 15.11
N PHE A 80 3.01 -37.46 15.52
CA PHE A 80 2.80 -38.32 16.70
C PHE A 80 3.08 -37.60 18.04
N LYS A 81 3.79 -36.47 18.02
CA LYS A 81 4.19 -35.74 19.23
C LYS A 81 3.10 -34.80 19.79
N ALA A 82 2.13 -34.40 18.97
CA ALA A 82 1.06 -33.46 19.35
C ALA A 82 0.09 -34.00 20.43
N ILE A 83 -0.08 -35.32 20.55
CA ILE A 83 -1.06 -35.95 21.47
C ILE A 83 -0.52 -36.06 22.91
N ALA A 84 0.81 -36.18 23.09
CA ALA A 84 1.43 -36.30 24.41
C ALA A 84 1.28 -35.01 25.26
N HIS A 85 1.03 -33.87 24.61
CA HIS A 85 0.91 -32.54 25.19
C HIS A 85 -0.21 -32.42 26.23
N LYS A 86 -1.40 -32.96 25.96
CA LYS A 86 -2.57 -32.83 26.84
C LYS A 86 -2.37 -33.50 28.21
N ILE A 87 -1.39 -34.40 28.33
CA ILE A 87 -1.09 -35.15 29.55
C ILE A 87 0.12 -34.55 30.31
N LEU A 88 1.03 -33.82 29.66
CA LEU A 88 2.39 -33.57 30.18
C LEU A 88 2.86 -32.09 30.28
N GLY A 89 2.11 -31.10 29.78
CA GLY A 89 2.44 -29.67 30.00
C GLY A 89 3.72 -29.17 29.32
N ILE A 90 3.99 -29.59 28.09
CA ILE A 90 5.18 -29.21 27.29
C ILE A 90 4.70 -28.42 26.06
N ARG A 91 5.42 -27.37 25.62
CA ARG A 91 5.11 -26.42 24.51
C ARG A 91 4.41 -27.02 23.27
N LEU A 92 3.47 -26.25 22.70
CA LEU A 92 2.68 -26.57 21.51
C LEU A 92 3.52 -26.40 20.23
N GLU A 93 3.32 -27.25 19.22
CA GLU A 93 3.80 -27.02 17.86
C GLU A 93 2.63 -26.83 16.89
N VAL A 94 2.62 -25.74 16.12
CA VAL A 94 1.58 -25.39 15.14
C VAL A 94 2.22 -25.25 13.76
N ASP A 95 1.66 -25.94 12.77
CA ASP A 95 2.05 -25.82 11.36
C ASP A 95 1.39 -24.56 10.78
N ILE A 96 2.19 -23.52 10.53
CA ILE A 96 1.72 -22.23 10.04
C ILE A 96 2.40 -21.97 8.70
N ASP A 97 1.61 -21.84 7.63
CA ASP A 97 2.12 -21.32 6.36
C ASP A 97 2.33 -19.80 6.50
N ILE A 98 3.56 -19.43 6.86
CA ILE A 98 3.98 -18.02 7.02
C ILE A 98 3.77 -17.22 5.73
N ASN A 99 3.89 -17.86 4.56
CA ASN A 99 3.70 -17.16 3.28
C ASN A 99 2.21 -16.88 3.04
N ASP A 100 1.35 -17.85 3.29
CA ASP A 100 -0.11 -17.66 3.22
C ASP A 100 -0.59 -16.63 4.26
N LEU A 101 0.01 -16.62 5.45
CA LEU A 101 -0.25 -15.64 6.50
C LEU A 101 0.18 -14.23 6.10
N SER A 102 1.39 -14.11 5.56
CA SER A 102 1.91 -12.85 5.01
C SER A 102 1.00 -12.36 3.88
N ASP A 103 0.57 -13.23 2.98
CA ASP A 103 -0.24 -12.87 1.82
C ASP A 103 -1.68 -12.47 2.15
N LYS A 104 -2.30 -13.13 3.14
CA LYS A 104 -3.67 -12.82 3.55
C LYS A 104 -3.79 -11.59 4.43
N VAL A 105 -2.72 -11.22 5.14
CA VAL A 105 -2.76 -10.23 6.22
C VAL A 105 -1.80 -9.08 5.99
N LEU A 106 -0.51 -9.37 5.85
CA LEU A 106 0.54 -8.34 5.78
C LEU A 106 0.57 -7.66 4.40
N ASN A 107 0.28 -8.44 3.37
CA ASN A 107 0.37 -8.08 1.96
C ASN A 107 -1.03 -7.93 1.34
N ASN A 108 -2.04 -7.51 2.11
CA ASN A 108 -3.38 -7.28 1.60
C ASN A 108 -3.80 -5.84 1.87
N TYR A 109 -3.79 -5.00 0.84
CA TYR A 109 -3.98 -3.56 1.02
C TYR A 109 -5.41 -3.19 1.48
N ASP A 110 -6.42 -3.96 1.07
CA ASP A 110 -7.79 -3.75 1.53
C ASP A 110 -7.94 -4.10 3.01
N LYS A 111 -7.31 -5.20 3.44
CA LYS A 111 -7.27 -5.58 4.85
C LYS A 111 -6.55 -4.52 5.70
N LEU A 112 -5.43 -3.99 5.22
CA LEU A 112 -4.72 -2.88 5.88
C LEU A 112 -5.59 -1.61 5.96
N THR A 113 -6.40 -1.35 4.93
CA THR A 113 -7.36 -0.25 4.92
C THR A 113 -8.42 -0.43 6.02
N ASP A 114 -9.02 -1.61 6.12
CA ASP A 114 -9.99 -1.90 7.19
C ASP A 114 -9.35 -1.81 8.59
N LEU A 115 -8.12 -2.29 8.78
CA LEU A 115 -7.40 -2.19 10.05
C LEU A 115 -7.09 -0.74 10.43
N SER A 116 -6.72 0.10 9.45
CA SER A 116 -6.48 1.52 9.68
C SER A 116 -7.76 2.29 10.05
N ILE A 117 -8.91 1.90 9.47
CA ILE A 117 -10.21 2.49 9.82
C ILE A 117 -10.58 2.14 11.26
N ARG A 118 -10.40 0.87 11.64
CA ARG A 118 -10.61 0.43 13.04
C ARG A 118 -9.74 1.22 14.02
N PHE A 119 -8.46 1.43 13.69
CA PHE A 119 -7.56 2.25 14.50
C PHE A 119 -8.09 3.67 14.69
N LEU A 120 -8.58 4.31 13.62
CA LEU A 120 -9.14 5.67 13.69
C LEU A 120 -10.45 5.72 14.50
N GLU A 121 -11.31 4.71 14.38
CA GLU A 121 -12.51 4.57 15.19
C GLU A 121 -12.18 4.45 16.69
N GLU A 122 -11.14 3.67 17.03
CA GLU A 122 -10.61 3.56 18.40
C GLU A 122 -10.02 4.88 18.94
N MET A 123 -9.66 5.81 18.05
CA MET A 123 -9.25 7.17 18.39
C MET A 123 -10.42 8.17 18.42
N GLY A 124 -11.65 7.72 18.18
CA GLY A 124 -12.85 8.57 18.17
C GLY A 124 -13.13 9.27 16.85
N CYS A 125 -12.49 8.86 15.74
CA CYS A 125 -12.70 9.44 14.42
C CYS A 125 -13.56 8.53 13.53
N ASN A 126 -14.73 9.02 13.11
CA ASN A 126 -15.62 8.29 12.20
C ASN A 126 -15.49 8.81 10.76
N CYS A 127 -14.46 8.34 10.06
CA CYS A 127 -14.15 8.76 8.69
C CYS A 127 -14.01 7.59 7.70
N GLY A 128 -14.44 6.38 8.08
CA GLY A 128 -14.15 5.14 7.34
C GLY A 128 -14.51 5.19 5.85
N ARG A 129 -15.66 5.81 5.49
CA ARG A 129 -16.06 5.96 4.08
C ARG A 129 -15.07 6.79 3.27
N GLY A 130 -14.57 7.90 3.83
CA GLY A 130 -13.61 8.77 3.16
C GLY A 130 -12.26 8.08 2.99
N ILE A 131 -11.82 7.32 4.01
CA ILE A 131 -10.59 6.52 3.95
C ILE A 131 -10.66 5.44 2.87
N LYS A 132 -11.79 4.70 2.78
CA LYS A 132 -11.99 3.69 1.72
C LYS A 132 -11.94 4.32 0.32
N LEU A 133 -12.67 5.41 0.12
CA LEU A 133 -12.69 6.11 -1.18
C LEU A 133 -11.30 6.63 -1.56
N ASN A 134 -10.54 7.20 -0.61
CA ASN A 134 -9.17 7.65 -0.90
C ASN A 134 -8.25 6.47 -1.23
N SER A 135 -8.39 5.35 -0.52
CA SER A 135 -7.62 4.12 -0.75
C SER A 135 -7.87 3.51 -2.14
N GLU A 136 -9.13 3.48 -2.59
CA GLU A 136 -9.50 3.03 -3.94
C GLU A 136 -8.90 3.93 -5.02
N ARG A 137 -8.98 5.26 -4.84
CA ARG A 137 -8.38 6.22 -5.77
C ARG A 137 -6.87 6.13 -5.80
N LEU A 138 -6.24 5.85 -4.65
CA LEU A 138 -4.80 5.64 -4.55
C LEU A 138 -4.36 4.36 -5.27
N LYS A 139 -5.14 3.26 -5.21
CA LYS A 139 -4.86 2.06 -6.01
C LYS A 139 -4.79 2.39 -7.50
N ASP A 140 -5.76 3.15 -7.98
CA ASP A 140 -5.88 3.48 -9.39
C ASP A 140 -4.80 4.47 -9.87
N LEU A 141 -4.71 5.64 -9.21
CA LEU A 141 -3.72 6.67 -9.54
C LEU A 141 -2.29 6.23 -9.19
N GLY A 142 -2.09 5.55 -8.07
CA GLY A 142 -0.81 4.99 -7.70
C GLY A 142 -0.33 3.96 -8.73
N GLY A 143 -1.22 3.06 -9.18
CA GLY A 143 -0.88 2.10 -10.23
C GLY A 143 -0.47 2.78 -11.54
N GLU A 144 -1.17 3.84 -11.95
CA GLU A 144 -0.80 4.63 -13.13
C GLU A 144 0.57 5.32 -12.97
N LEU A 145 0.83 5.93 -11.81
CA LEU A 145 2.10 6.58 -11.50
C LEU A 145 3.26 5.56 -11.55
N MET A 146 3.04 4.35 -11.04
CA MET A 146 4.02 3.27 -11.12
C MET A 146 4.29 2.84 -12.56
N CYS A 147 3.24 2.67 -13.38
CA CYS A 147 3.42 2.34 -14.80
C CYS A 147 4.18 3.44 -15.54
N ASP A 148 3.88 4.71 -15.26
CA ASP A 148 4.59 5.86 -15.82
C ASP A 148 6.07 5.86 -15.42
N TYR A 149 6.36 5.58 -14.16
CA TYR A 149 7.72 5.45 -13.65
C TYR A 149 8.50 4.34 -14.37
N MET A 150 7.94 3.12 -14.44
CA MET A 150 8.61 1.99 -15.09
C MET A 150 8.86 2.22 -16.60
N LEU A 151 7.94 2.94 -17.27
CA LEU A 151 8.16 3.36 -18.66
C LEU A 151 9.27 4.40 -18.79
N HIS A 152 9.30 5.37 -17.87
CA HIS A 152 10.31 6.44 -17.86
C HIS A 152 11.72 5.90 -17.64
N THR A 153 11.91 4.99 -16.68
CA THR A 153 13.23 4.43 -16.35
C THR A 153 13.76 3.46 -17.40
N LYS A 154 12.91 2.93 -18.29
CA LYS A 154 13.25 1.93 -19.33
C LYS A 154 13.85 0.64 -18.80
N GLN A 155 13.69 0.34 -17.51
CA GLN A 155 14.27 -0.85 -16.86
C GLN A 155 13.30 -2.05 -16.80
N GLY A 156 12.11 -1.92 -17.40
CA GLY A 156 11.07 -2.95 -17.35
C GLY A 156 10.25 -2.89 -16.05
N PHE A 157 9.36 -3.85 -15.85
CA PHE A 157 8.51 -3.90 -14.67
C PHE A 157 9.29 -4.43 -13.46
N ASN A 158 9.71 -3.54 -12.56
CA ASN A 158 10.43 -3.92 -11.34
C ASN A 158 9.98 -3.09 -10.13
N VAL A 159 9.00 -3.61 -9.39
CA VAL A 159 8.39 -2.91 -8.24
C VAL A 159 9.37 -2.61 -7.10
N GLU A 160 10.47 -3.35 -6.98
CA GLU A 160 11.48 -3.13 -5.93
C GLU A 160 12.11 -1.73 -6.01
N GLN A 161 12.11 -1.09 -7.18
CA GLN A 161 12.63 0.28 -7.36
C GLN A 161 11.79 1.36 -6.65
N LEU A 162 10.54 1.02 -6.35
CA LEU A 162 9.56 1.90 -5.73
C LEU A 162 9.31 1.55 -4.26
N MET A 163 9.87 0.44 -3.77
CA MET A 163 9.73 0.00 -2.38
C MET A 163 10.39 1.02 -1.44
N ASN A 164 9.64 1.44 -0.42
CA ASN A 164 10.04 2.48 0.54
C ASN A 164 10.38 3.83 -0.13
N LYS A 165 9.98 4.05 -1.38
CA LYS A 165 10.17 5.33 -2.06
C LYS A 165 8.98 6.24 -1.82
N HIS A 166 9.26 7.45 -1.37
CA HIS A 166 8.24 8.46 -1.18
C HIS A 166 7.69 8.95 -2.54
N ILE A 167 6.39 9.18 -2.66
CA ILE A 167 5.71 9.61 -3.91
C ILE A 167 6.36 10.88 -4.50
N TYR A 168 6.74 11.83 -3.65
CA TYR A 168 7.50 13.03 -4.05
C TYR A 168 8.77 12.70 -4.86
N HIS A 169 9.58 11.74 -4.41
CA HIS A 169 10.80 11.36 -5.11
C HIS A 169 10.50 10.71 -6.46
N ILE A 170 9.43 9.91 -6.54
CA ILE A 170 8.98 9.30 -7.80
C ILE A 170 8.67 10.40 -8.83
N LEU A 171 7.94 11.43 -8.42
CA LEU A 171 7.55 12.54 -9.28
C LEU A 171 8.74 13.41 -9.69
N ILE A 172 9.69 13.68 -8.79
CA ILE A 172 10.94 14.38 -9.14
C ILE A 172 11.74 13.60 -10.17
N GLU A 173 11.87 12.29 -9.99
CA GLU A 173 12.64 11.45 -10.91
C GLU A 173 11.99 11.34 -12.29
N LEU A 174 10.66 11.44 -12.37
CA LEU A 174 9.93 11.56 -13.65
C LEU A 174 10.22 12.88 -14.38
N GLY A 175 10.64 13.91 -13.65
CA GLY A 175 11.10 15.20 -14.14
C GLY A 175 9.98 16.16 -14.59
N ASP A 176 10.35 17.42 -14.81
CA ASP A 176 9.42 18.53 -15.11
C ASP A 176 8.58 18.35 -16.37
N ASN A 177 8.97 17.44 -17.27
CA ASN A 177 8.22 17.12 -18.49
C ASN A 177 7.09 16.10 -18.26
N TYR A 178 6.97 15.56 -17.05
CA TYR A 178 5.89 14.67 -16.68
C TYR A 178 4.58 15.46 -16.47
N SER A 179 3.58 15.14 -17.28
CA SER A 179 2.32 15.91 -17.34
C SER A 179 1.06 15.04 -17.21
N ASN A 180 1.21 13.78 -16.79
CA ASN A 180 0.07 12.86 -16.70
C ASN A 180 -0.66 12.96 -15.37
N MET A 181 0.07 13.38 -14.34
CA MET A 181 -0.47 13.70 -13.03
C MET A 181 0.20 14.96 -12.52
N ASP A 182 -0.61 15.85 -11.98
CA ASP A 182 -0.13 17.00 -11.23
C ASP A 182 -0.08 16.62 -9.76
N ALA A 183 1.02 16.98 -9.10
CA ALA A 183 1.15 16.83 -7.66
C ALA A 183 1.29 18.22 -7.03
N ASN A 184 0.37 18.54 -6.12
CA ASN A 184 0.40 19.80 -5.40
C ASN A 184 0.78 19.53 -3.95
N PHE A 185 1.98 19.97 -3.56
CA PHE A 185 2.51 19.91 -2.21
C PHE A 185 2.48 21.35 -1.66
N LYS A 186 1.52 21.65 -0.79
CA LYS A 186 1.21 23.05 -0.43
C LYS A 186 2.22 23.72 0.51
N ASP A 187 3.15 22.96 1.08
CA ASP A 187 4.12 23.45 2.09
C ASP A 187 5.55 22.93 1.82
N MET A 188 5.98 22.90 0.55
CA MET A 188 7.31 22.40 0.14
C MET A 188 8.48 23.08 0.86
N ASP A 189 8.31 24.32 1.31
CA ASP A 189 9.35 25.10 1.97
C ASP A 189 9.72 24.57 3.37
N ASP A 190 8.84 23.79 4.03
CA ASP A 190 9.17 23.15 5.31
C ASP A 190 9.44 21.63 5.18
N LEU A 191 9.87 21.19 3.99
CA LEU A 191 10.33 19.83 3.74
C LEU A 191 11.48 19.47 4.70
N ARG A 192 11.32 18.36 5.43
CA ARG A 192 12.33 17.84 6.36
C ARG A 192 12.73 16.42 5.99
N PHE A 193 13.97 16.09 6.30
CA PHE A 193 14.49 14.73 6.22
C PHE A 193 14.80 14.26 7.65
N GLU A 194 13.96 13.40 8.20
CA GLU A 194 14.09 12.89 9.57
C GLU A 194 14.02 11.35 9.53
N ASP A 195 14.93 10.66 10.22
CA ASP A 195 15.00 9.20 10.29
C ASP A 195 14.95 8.46 8.92
N GLY A 196 15.60 9.04 7.90
CA GLY A 196 15.63 8.48 6.55
C GLY A 196 14.31 8.62 5.77
N LYS A 197 13.35 9.39 6.31
CA LYS A 197 12.08 9.71 5.67
C LYS A 197 12.03 11.18 5.24
N VAL A 198 11.45 11.43 4.07
CA VAL A 198 10.86 12.73 3.72
C VAL A 198 9.64 12.95 4.62
N ILE A 199 9.54 14.16 5.17
CA ILE A 199 8.37 14.67 5.87
C ILE A 199 7.98 15.98 5.18
N LEU A 200 6.84 15.97 4.49
CA LEU A 200 6.21 17.16 3.92
C LEU A 200 5.14 17.67 4.88
N PRO A 201 4.99 18.99 5.06
CA PRO A 201 3.97 19.50 5.95
C PRO A 201 2.59 19.30 5.32
N LYS A 202 1.86 18.32 5.83
CA LYS A 202 0.40 18.27 6.00
C LYS A 202 -0.52 18.30 4.77
N LYS A 203 -0.13 18.76 3.58
CA LYS A 203 -1.07 18.86 2.43
C LYS A 203 -0.43 18.51 1.11
N ALA A 204 -0.75 17.32 0.63
CA ALA A 204 -0.31 16.84 -0.66
C ALA A 204 -1.48 16.18 -1.41
N MET A 205 -1.61 16.46 -2.70
CA MET A 205 -2.68 15.91 -3.53
C MET A 205 -2.13 15.53 -4.90
N LEU A 206 -2.45 14.31 -5.36
CA LEU A 206 -2.26 13.90 -6.73
C LEU A 206 -3.56 14.08 -7.50
N THR A 207 -3.47 14.71 -8.66
CA THR A 207 -4.60 14.95 -9.55
C THR A 207 -4.30 14.45 -10.94
N GLN A 208 -5.29 13.77 -11.52
CA GLN A 208 -5.38 13.44 -12.93
C GLN A 208 -6.76 13.91 -13.43
N PRO A 209 -6.98 14.24 -14.71
CA PRO A 209 -8.30 14.64 -15.20
C PRO A 209 -9.45 13.73 -14.70
N GLY A 210 -10.32 14.28 -13.86
CA GLY A 210 -11.48 13.58 -13.28
C GLY A 210 -11.21 12.74 -12.02
N LYS A 211 -9.96 12.68 -11.52
CA LYS A 211 -9.58 11.92 -10.32
C LYS A 211 -8.66 12.75 -9.41
N GLN A 212 -8.86 12.62 -8.09
CA GLN A 212 -8.00 13.25 -7.09
C GLN A 212 -7.80 12.31 -5.91
N VAL A 213 -6.57 12.17 -5.46
CA VAL A 213 -6.22 11.43 -4.24
C VAL A 213 -5.40 12.34 -3.34
N ASP A 214 -5.79 12.36 -2.08
CA ASP A 214 -5.05 13.05 -1.03
C ASP A 214 -3.94 12.10 -0.56
N ILE A 215 -2.72 12.63 -0.48
CA ILE A 215 -1.47 11.94 -0.11
C ILE A 215 -0.72 12.74 0.99
N SER A 216 -1.48 13.45 1.84
CA SER A 216 -0.93 14.31 2.90
C SER A 216 0.02 13.57 3.85
N ASP A 217 1.08 14.27 4.29
CA ASP A 217 2.31 13.68 4.87
C ASP A 217 2.83 14.40 6.15
N GLY A 218 1.99 15.12 6.88
CA GLY A 218 2.42 15.82 8.11
C GLY A 218 3.01 14.94 9.25
N TYR A 219 2.87 13.61 9.19
CA TYR A 219 3.28 12.62 10.19
C TYR A 219 4.12 11.48 9.55
N GLY A 220 4.65 11.67 8.33
CA GLY A 220 5.46 10.65 7.63
C GLY A 220 4.66 9.65 6.80
N GLY A 221 3.58 10.12 6.16
CA GLY A 221 2.90 9.51 5.02
C GLY A 221 3.72 9.53 3.73
N GLY A 222 3.08 9.39 2.57
CA GLY A 222 3.73 9.44 1.25
C GLY A 222 4.53 8.19 0.82
N TYR A 223 4.56 7.14 1.65
CA TYR A 223 5.15 5.81 1.35
C TYR A 223 4.10 4.75 0.99
N GLU A 224 2.86 5.16 0.73
CA GLU A 224 1.70 4.27 0.62
C GLU A 224 1.81 3.30 -0.55
N LEU A 225 2.58 3.66 -1.58
CA LEU A 225 2.89 2.75 -2.67
C LEU A 225 3.61 1.51 -2.16
N THR A 226 4.41 1.59 -1.09
CA THR A 226 5.07 0.42 -0.49
C THR A 226 4.04 -0.60 0.02
N ALA A 227 2.98 -0.14 0.67
CA ALA A 227 1.91 -1.02 1.14
C ALA A 227 1.10 -1.61 -0.02
N LEU A 228 0.92 -0.86 -1.12
CA LEU A 228 0.30 -1.36 -2.34
C LEU A 228 1.16 -2.40 -3.05
N LEU A 229 2.47 -2.16 -3.15
CA LEU A 229 3.42 -3.01 -3.87
C LEU A 229 3.72 -4.32 -3.12
N LYS A 230 3.40 -4.41 -1.83
CA LYS A 230 3.38 -5.69 -1.10
C LYS A 230 2.19 -6.55 -1.49
N ASP A 231 1.09 -5.97 -1.97
CA ASP A 231 -0.09 -6.72 -2.39
C ASP A 231 0.14 -7.46 -3.71
N LYS A 232 0.37 -8.77 -3.60
CA LYS A 232 0.68 -9.63 -4.75
C LYS A 232 -0.41 -9.65 -5.81
N LYS A 233 -1.68 -9.51 -5.42
CA LYS A 233 -2.79 -9.47 -6.40
C LYS A 233 -2.74 -8.16 -7.16
N PHE A 234 -2.58 -7.05 -6.44
CA PHE A 234 -2.40 -5.73 -7.06
C PHE A 234 -1.18 -5.69 -7.99
N VAL A 235 -0.02 -6.22 -7.56
CA VAL A 235 1.20 -6.26 -8.39
C VAL A 235 0.99 -7.11 -9.64
N ALA A 236 0.33 -8.26 -9.53
CA ALA A 236 0.03 -9.11 -10.69
C ALA A 236 -0.90 -8.40 -11.69
N GLU A 237 -1.94 -7.72 -11.20
CA GLU A 237 -2.83 -6.89 -12.03
C GLU A 237 -2.07 -5.74 -12.70
N LEU A 238 -1.19 -5.09 -11.95
CA LEU A 238 -0.36 -3.98 -12.42
C LEU A 238 0.64 -4.42 -13.50
N GLU A 239 1.27 -5.59 -13.35
CA GLU A 239 2.19 -6.15 -14.35
C GLU A 239 1.44 -6.44 -15.66
N GLN A 240 0.22 -6.98 -15.58
CA GLN A 240 -0.63 -7.20 -16.76
C GLN A 240 -1.06 -5.89 -17.40
N ARG A 241 -1.42 -4.89 -16.58
CA ARG A 241 -1.71 -3.53 -17.05
C ARG A 241 -0.51 -2.95 -17.77
N PHE A 242 0.69 -3.07 -17.21
CA PHE A 242 1.94 -2.53 -17.74
C PHE A 242 2.28 -3.06 -19.14
N LYS A 243 2.04 -4.35 -19.41
CA LYS A 243 2.31 -4.98 -20.72
C LYS A 243 1.59 -4.29 -21.89
N ASN A 244 0.40 -3.76 -21.62
CA ASN A 244 -0.42 -3.05 -22.62
C ASN A 244 -0.50 -1.55 -22.33
N TYR A 245 0.33 -1.05 -21.41
CA TYR A 245 0.21 0.30 -20.92
C TYR A 245 0.71 1.31 -21.95
N THR A 246 -0.21 2.11 -22.45
CA THR A 246 0.08 3.24 -23.34
C THR A 246 -0.33 4.52 -22.64
N ASN A 247 0.65 5.32 -22.24
CA ASN A 247 0.36 6.64 -21.70
C ASN A 247 0.04 7.64 -22.83
N SER A 248 -0.83 8.63 -22.58
CA SER A 248 -1.03 9.82 -23.43
C SER A 248 0.26 10.45 -23.93
N ASN A 249 1.29 10.55 -23.08
CA ASN A 249 2.61 11.05 -23.42
C ASN A 249 3.41 10.08 -24.30
N VAL A 250 3.29 8.76 -24.13
CA VAL A 250 3.88 7.78 -25.08
C VAL A 250 3.17 7.84 -26.42
N MET A 251 1.85 8.05 -26.46
CA MET A 251 1.12 8.27 -27.72
C MET A 251 1.46 9.61 -28.39
N ARG A 252 1.91 10.61 -27.62
CA ARG A 252 2.42 11.89 -28.13
C ARG A 252 3.85 11.72 -28.64
N LEU A 253 4.75 11.16 -27.84
CA LEU A 253 6.14 10.86 -28.21
C LEU A 253 6.25 9.88 -29.37
N LYS A 254 5.40 8.84 -29.42
CA LYS A 254 5.31 7.92 -30.56
C LYS A 254 4.79 8.62 -31.81
N ARG A 255 3.83 9.55 -31.68
CA ARG A 255 3.38 10.39 -32.81
C ARG A 255 4.48 11.33 -33.28
N GLU A 256 5.21 11.98 -32.37
CA GLU A 256 6.35 12.85 -32.67
C GLU A 256 7.45 12.06 -33.38
N PHE A 257 7.80 10.87 -32.88
CA PHE A 257 8.79 9.97 -33.49
C PHE A 257 8.35 9.39 -34.85
N ASP A 258 7.08 8.97 -34.99
CA ASP A 258 6.54 8.51 -36.28
C ASP A 258 6.50 9.65 -37.30
N MET A 259 6.19 10.89 -36.89
CA MET A 259 6.26 12.09 -37.73
C MET A 259 7.70 12.42 -38.15
N GLU A 260 8.69 12.30 -37.24
CA GLU A 260 10.12 12.48 -37.55
C GLU A 260 10.65 11.43 -38.53
N LEU A 261 10.11 10.21 -38.49
CA LEU A 261 10.40 9.13 -39.43
C LEU A 261 9.59 9.20 -40.74
N GLY A 262 8.80 10.26 -40.94
CA GLY A 262 7.99 10.45 -42.15
C GLY A 262 6.83 9.46 -42.30
N LYS A 263 6.42 8.79 -41.22
CA LYS A 263 5.25 7.91 -41.21
C LYS A 263 4.02 8.72 -40.84
N GLU A 264 3.05 8.83 -41.74
CA GLU A 264 1.78 9.47 -41.42
C GLU A 264 1.07 8.73 -40.27
N PRO A 265 0.53 9.44 -39.26
CA PRO A 265 -0.23 8.80 -38.21
C PRO A 265 -1.45 8.12 -38.83
N SER A 266 -1.61 6.81 -38.57
CA SER A 266 -2.74 6.03 -39.07
C SER A 266 -4.05 6.75 -38.69
N LYS A 267 -4.79 7.21 -39.71
CA LYS A 267 -6.11 7.83 -39.52
C LYS A 267 -6.94 6.88 -38.67
N LYS A 268 -7.47 7.39 -37.54
CA LYS A 268 -8.42 6.64 -36.69
C LYS A 268 -9.44 5.95 -37.60
N PRO A 269 -9.81 4.68 -37.34
CA PRO A 269 -10.95 4.10 -38.03
C PRO A 269 -12.15 5.01 -37.75
N VAL A 270 -12.71 5.57 -38.82
CA VAL A 270 -13.99 6.25 -38.77
C VAL A 270 -14.97 5.20 -38.28
N ILE A 271 -15.44 5.33 -37.04
CA ILE A 271 -16.62 4.62 -36.58
C ILE A 271 -17.75 5.13 -37.46
N LYS A 272 -18.09 4.38 -38.52
CA LYS A 272 -19.34 4.57 -39.23
C LYS A 272 -20.43 4.38 -38.18
N LYS A 273 -21.13 5.47 -37.82
CA LYS A 273 -22.42 5.36 -37.16
C LYS A 273 -23.29 4.49 -38.06
N LEU A 274 -23.62 3.30 -37.58
CA LEU A 274 -24.81 2.59 -38.01
C LEU A 274 -26.00 3.38 -37.48
N THR A 275 -26.64 4.14 -38.36
CA THR A 275 -28.03 4.54 -38.19
C THR A 275 -28.72 4.30 -39.52
N ASP A 276 -29.27 3.09 -39.67
CA ASP A 276 -30.41 2.82 -40.54
C ASP A 276 -31.66 3.09 -39.70
N VAL A 277 -32.30 4.25 -39.89
CA VAL A 277 -33.75 4.47 -40.11
C VAL A 277 -33.90 5.83 -40.80
#